data_AF-A0A950U8N4-F1
#
_entry.id   AF-A0A950U8N4-F1
#
_cell.length_a   1.000
_cell.length_b   1.000
_cell.length_c   1.000
_cell.angle_alpha   90.00
_cell.angle_beta   90.00
_cell.angle_gamma   90.00
#
_symmetry.space_group_name_H-M   'P 1'
#
loop_
_entity.id
_entity.type
_entity.pdbx_description
1 polymer ?
#
loop_
_entity_poly.entity_id
_entity_poly.type
_entity_poly.pdbx_seq_one_letter_code
_entity_poly.pdbx_strand_id
1 'polypeptide(L)'
;MPSKHRSQRELESESEPADQSAYEALTDLSAYALTLDAECHRLDDRIFALAEVESSVMERRELLRERDEISEELSALRHTITSLQDQIREQGQARGRRRPRERR
;
A
#
# COMPACT_ATOMS: atom_id res chain seq x y z
N MET A 1 8.74 7.05 -56.15
CA MET A 1 9.02 6.06 -55.10
C MET A 1 8.85 6.74 -53.74
N PRO A 2 7.73 6.59 -53.02
CA PRO A 2 7.60 7.13 -51.68
C PRO A 2 8.24 6.14 -50.69
N SER A 3 9.38 6.51 -50.13
CA SER A 3 10.05 5.71 -49.09
C SER A 3 9.39 6.00 -47.74
N LYS A 4 8.81 4.95 -47.16
CA LYS A 4 8.24 4.92 -45.81
C LYS A 4 9.37 5.05 -44.79
N HIS A 5 9.36 6.10 -43.97
CA HIS A 5 10.07 6.09 -42.69
C HIS A 5 9.10 6.43 -41.56
N ARG A 6 8.18 5.48 -41.32
CA ARG A 6 7.62 5.24 -40.00
C ARG A 6 8.74 4.55 -39.22
N SER A 7 9.48 5.29 -38.40
CA SER A 7 10.53 4.71 -37.57
C SER A 7 10.32 5.13 -36.12
N GLN A 8 9.73 4.19 -35.39
CA GLN A 8 10.10 3.83 -34.01
C GLN A 8 10.06 4.97 -32.99
N ARG A 9 8.84 5.43 -32.66
CA ARG A 9 8.50 5.88 -31.31
C ARG A 9 7.56 4.86 -30.67
N GLU A 10 8.03 3.62 -30.61
CA GLU A 10 7.46 2.58 -29.75
C GLU A 10 8.63 2.10 -28.89
N LEU A 11 9.17 3.02 -28.09
CA LEU A 11 9.73 2.65 -26.78
C LEU A 11 8.55 2.75 -25.82
N GLU A 12 7.49 1.99 -26.11
CA GLU A 12 6.52 1.66 -25.10
C GLU A 12 7.30 0.91 -24.03
N SER A 13 7.33 1.56 -22.88
CA SER A 13 7.84 1.04 -21.64
C SER A 13 7.15 -0.28 -21.35
N GLU A 14 7.74 -1.39 -21.82
CA GLU A 14 7.39 -2.77 -21.44
C GLU A 14 7.76 -3.00 -19.96
N SER A 15 7.29 -2.15 -19.04
CA SER A 15 7.10 -2.61 -17.66
C SER A 15 5.93 -3.58 -17.73
N GLU A 16 6.20 -4.86 -17.48
CA GLU A 16 5.23 -5.94 -17.60
C GLU A 16 3.91 -5.59 -16.88
N PRO A 17 2.74 -5.90 -17.45
CA PRO A 17 1.43 -5.57 -16.85
C PRO A 17 1.24 -6.14 -15.43
N ALA A 18 2.01 -7.17 -15.07
CA ALA A 18 2.04 -7.73 -13.72
C ALA A 18 2.68 -6.79 -12.69
N ASP A 19 3.72 -6.04 -13.07
CA ASP A 19 4.38 -5.08 -12.17
C ASP A 19 3.44 -3.90 -11.89
N GLN A 20 2.70 -3.42 -12.91
CA GLN A 20 1.74 -2.34 -12.75
C GLN A 20 0.56 -2.73 -11.83
N SER A 21 -0.02 -3.92 -12.04
CA SER A 21 -1.09 -4.43 -11.17
C SER A 21 -0.65 -4.59 -9.70
N ALA A 22 0.61 -4.98 -9.47
CA ALA A 22 1.16 -5.07 -8.12
C ALA A 22 1.32 -3.69 -7.44
N TYR A 23 1.73 -2.66 -8.18
CA TYR A 23 1.78 -1.29 -7.66
C TYR A 23 0.39 -0.70 -7.40
N GLU A 24 -0.60 -1.02 -8.24
CA GLU A 24 -2.01 -0.64 -8.02
C GLU A 24 -2.54 -1.28 -6.73
N ALA A 25 -2.35 -2.59 -6.55
CA ALA A 25 -2.76 -3.29 -5.33
C ALA A 25 -2.07 -2.73 -4.06
N LEU A 26 -0.78 -2.39 -4.14
CA LEU A 26 -0.08 -1.72 -3.04
C LEU A 26 -0.65 -0.34 -2.73
N THR A 27 -1.09 0.39 -3.75
CA THR A 27 -1.73 1.69 -3.59
C THR A 27 -3.07 1.55 -2.87
N ASP A 28 -3.88 0.58 -3.26
CA ASP A 28 -5.16 0.28 -2.61
C ASP A 28 -4.96 -0.14 -1.14
N LEU A 29 -3.99 -1.02 -0.86
CA LEU A 29 -3.65 -1.41 0.51
C LEU A 29 -3.18 -0.21 1.34
N SER A 30 -2.41 0.69 0.74
CA SER A 30 -1.95 1.92 1.40
C SER A 30 -3.13 2.87 1.69
N ALA A 31 -4.08 3.00 0.77
CA ALA A 31 -5.29 3.79 0.97
C ALA A 31 -6.19 3.21 2.07
N TYR A 32 -6.30 1.88 2.13
CA TYR A 32 -7.01 1.21 3.21
C TYR A 32 -6.34 1.46 4.57
N ALA A 33 -5.01 1.40 4.66
CA ALA A 33 -4.28 1.72 5.89
C ALA A 33 -4.57 3.16 6.38
N LEU A 34 -4.65 4.14 5.47
CA LEU A 34 -5.04 5.51 5.81
C LEU A 34 -6.48 5.63 6.33
N THR A 35 -7.38 4.76 5.84
CA THR A 35 -8.76 4.72 6.33
C THR A 35 -8.81 4.20 7.77
N LEU A 36 -8.03 3.16 8.09
CA LEU A 36 -7.90 2.65 9.46
C LEU A 36 -7.25 3.68 10.41
N ASP A 37 -6.23 4.42 9.97
CA ASP A 37 -5.66 5.54 10.74
C ASP A 37 -6.72 6.58 11.10
N ALA A 38 -7.54 6.98 10.12
CA ALA A 38 -8.61 7.95 10.34
C ALA A 38 -9.66 7.43 11.34
N GLU A 39 -9.95 6.14 11.30
CA GLU A 39 -10.88 5.50 12.24
C GLU A 39 -10.30 5.46 13.67
N CYS A 40 -9.00 5.15 13.83
CA CYS A 40 -8.33 5.25 15.13
C CYS A 40 -8.46 6.66 15.71
N HIS A 41 -8.21 7.70 14.90
CA HIS A 41 -8.35 9.09 15.35
C HIS A 41 -9.79 9.44 15.74
N ARG A 42 -10.78 8.98 14.96
CA ARG A 42 -12.20 9.17 15.27
C ARG A 42 -12.58 8.53 16.61
N LEU A 43 -12.05 7.34 16.90
CA LEU A 43 -12.27 6.63 18.16
C LEU A 43 -11.58 7.35 19.33
N ASP A 44 -10.34 7.82 19.15
CA ASP A 44 -9.62 8.61 20.16
C ASP A 44 -10.40 9.87 20.54
N ASP A 45 -10.90 10.62 19.55
CA ASP A 45 -11.74 11.81 19.78
C ASP A 45 -13.02 11.46 20.56
N ARG A 46 -13.66 10.34 20.22
CA ARG A 46 -14.86 9.88 20.91
C ARG A 46 -14.58 9.46 22.35
N ILE A 47 -13.48 8.72 22.58
CA ILE A 47 -13.03 8.31 23.92
C ILE A 47 -12.73 9.53 24.78
N PHE A 48 -12.11 10.56 24.21
CA PHE A 48 -11.82 11.82 24.90
C PHE A 48 -13.12 12.53 25.29
N ALA A 49 -14.05 12.67 24.36
CA ALA A 49 -15.36 13.28 24.63
C ALA A 49 -16.15 12.53 25.74
N LEU A 50 -16.11 11.20 25.76
CA LEU A 50 -16.78 10.44 26.84
C LEU A 50 -16.09 10.61 28.20
N ALA A 51 -14.77 10.85 28.22
CA ALA A 51 -14.06 11.13 29.45
C ALA A 51 -14.46 12.48 30.07
N GLU A 52 -14.87 13.46 29.25
CA GLU A 52 -15.28 14.80 29.72
C GLU A 52 -16.70 14.84 30.30
N VAL A 53 -17.60 13.95 29.86
CA VAL A 53 -19.05 14.05 30.14
C VAL A 53 -19.51 13.08 31.26
N GLU A 54 -18.58 12.54 32.07
CA GLU A 54 -18.87 11.45 33.04
C GLU A 54 -19.69 10.30 32.41
N SER A 55 -19.41 9.98 31.13
CA SER A 55 -20.09 8.90 30.42
C SER A 55 -19.80 7.54 31.06
N SER A 56 -20.68 6.58 30.78
CA SER A 56 -20.55 5.18 31.17
C SER A 56 -19.12 4.65 30.93
N VAL A 57 -18.46 4.26 32.03
CA VAL A 57 -17.14 3.59 32.02
C VAL A 57 -17.14 2.37 31.08
N MET A 58 -18.29 1.73 30.88
CA MET A 58 -18.44 0.61 29.94
C MET A 58 -18.30 1.04 28.48
N GLU A 59 -19.00 2.11 28.05
CA GLU A 59 -18.91 2.62 26.68
C GLU A 59 -17.47 3.02 26.33
N ARG A 60 -16.80 3.72 27.25
CA ARG A 60 -15.40 4.10 27.07
C ARG A 60 -14.48 2.89 26.93
N ARG A 61 -14.73 1.83 27.70
CA ARG A 61 -13.92 0.60 27.66
C ARG A 61 -14.12 -0.17 26.35
N GLU A 62 -15.33 -0.18 25.81
CA GLU A 62 -15.63 -0.81 24.53
C GLU A 62 -14.91 -0.08 23.39
N LEU A 63 -14.99 1.25 23.34
CA LEU A 63 -14.27 2.03 22.33
C LEU A 63 -12.76 1.89 22.43
N LEU A 64 -12.20 1.81 23.65
CA LEU A 64 -10.77 1.54 23.83
C LEU A 64 -10.36 0.19 23.23
N ARG A 65 -11.19 -0.85 23.39
CA ARG A 65 -10.92 -2.17 22.78
C ARG A 65 -10.98 -2.10 21.26
N GLU A 66 -12.02 -1.49 20.71
CA GLU A 66 -12.17 -1.30 19.27
C GLU A 66 -10.96 -0.54 18.69
N ARG A 67 -10.51 0.52 19.37
CA ARG A 67 -9.32 1.29 19.00
C ARG A 67 -8.08 0.42 19.00
N ASP A 68 -7.87 -0.39 20.05
CA ASP A 68 -6.72 -1.28 20.16
C ASP A 68 -6.73 -2.35 19.05
N GLU A 69 -7.88 -2.96 18.76
CA GLU A 69 -8.06 -3.95 17.69
C GLU A 69 -7.71 -3.37 16.30
N ILE A 70 -8.23 -2.18 15.98
CA ILE A 70 -7.94 -1.49 14.71
C ILE A 70 -6.45 -1.10 14.65
N SER A 71 -5.86 -0.64 15.76
CA SER A 71 -4.45 -0.28 15.81
C SER A 71 -3.54 -1.49 15.58
N GLU A 72 -3.91 -2.66 16.08
CA GLU A 72 -3.18 -3.91 15.84
C GLU A 72 -3.28 -4.34 14.37
N GLU A 73 -4.49 -4.30 13.78
CA GLU A 73 -4.70 -4.59 12.35
C GLU A 73 -3.89 -3.65 11.46
N LEU A 74 -3.94 -2.35 11.73
CA LEU A 74 -3.19 -1.33 11.00
C LEU A 74 -1.68 -1.58 11.07
N SER A 75 -1.16 -1.94 12.24
CA SER A 75 0.25 -2.27 12.41
C SER A 75 0.62 -3.48 11.54
N ALA A 76 -0.15 -4.56 11.59
CA ALA A 76 0.08 -5.76 10.79
C ALA A 76 -0.02 -5.48 9.28
N LEU A 77 -0.97 -4.65 8.86
CA LEU A 77 -1.14 -4.24 7.47
C LEU A 77 0.06 -3.45 6.96
N ARG A 78 0.56 -2.47 7.73
CA ARG A 78 1.76 -1.69 7.36
C ARG A 78 3.00 -2.57 7.21
N HIS A 79 3.17 -3.56 8.09
CA HIS A 79 4.26 -4.54 7.96
C HIS A 79 4.11 -5.36 6.66
N THR A 80 2.90 -5.79 6.34
CA THR A 80 2.61 -6.52 5.09
C THR A 80 2.93 -5.68 3.85
N ILE A 81 2.48 -4.43 3.81
CA ILE A 81 2.75 -3.49 2.70
C ILE A 81 4.26 -3.33 2.49
N THR A 82 5.00 -3.13 3.58
CA THR A 82 6.46 -2.97 3.53
C THR A 82 7.13 -4.23 2.97
N SER A 83 6.74 -5.41 3.47
CA SER A 83 7.26 -6.69 2.99
C SER A 83 6.98 -6.91 1.49
N LEU A 84 5.78 -6.58 1.02
CA LEU A 84 5.42 -6.68 -0.39
C LEU A 84 6.21 -5.71 -1.27
N GLN A 85 6.44 -4.48 -0.80
CA GLN A 85 7.27 -3.50 -1.52
C GLN A 85 8.71 -3.97 -1.67
N ASP A 86 9.29 -4.57 -0.62
CA ASP A 86 10.64 -5.12 -0.66
C ASP A 86 10.73 -6.30 -1.63
N GLN A 87 9.75 -7.21 -1.62
CA GLN A 87 9.69 -8.33 -2.57
C GLN A 87 9.62 -7.86 -4.03
N ILE A 88 8.78 -6.86 -4.33
CA ILE A 88 8.67 -6.30 -5.69
C ILE A 88 9.99 -5.66 -6.12
N ARG A 89 10.65 -4.93 -5.22
CA ARG A 89 11.96 -4.31 -5.48
C ARG A 89 13.03 -5.37 -5.77
N GLU A 90 13.09 -6.44 -4.98
CA GLU A 90 14.03 -7.54 -5.18
C GLU A 90 13.79 -8.27 -6.51
N GLN A 91 12.53 -8.52 -6.87
CA GLN A 91 12.15 -9.14 -8.15
C GLN A 91 12.55 -8.27 -9.34
N GLY A 92 12.31 -6.95 -9.27
CA GLY A 92 12.74 -6.01 -10.31
C GLY A 92 14.26 -5.99 -10.50
N GLN A 93 15.04 -6.04 -9.41
CA GLN A 93 16.49 -6.10 -9.45
C GLN A 93 17.02 -7.44 -10.01
N ALA A 94 16.38 -8.56 -9.68
CA ALA A 94 16.73 -9.89 -10.18
C ALA A 94 16.48 -10.02 -11.70
N ARG A 95 15.38 -9.44 -12.20
CA ARG A 95 15.05 -9.39 -13.64
C ARG A 95 16.06 -8.55 -14.43
N GLY A 96 16.51 -7.42 -13.88
CA GLY A 96 17.54 -6.58 -14.50
C GLY A 96 18.92 -7.24 -14.65
N ARG A 97 19.26 -8.23 -13.79
CA ARG A 97 20.55 -8.94 -13.81
C ARG A 97 20.61 -10.13 -14.78
N ARG A 98 19.48 -10.62 -15.29
CA ARG A 98 19.40 -11.82 -16.14
C ARG A 98 19.48 -11.57 -17.66
N ARG A 99 19.91 -10.40 -18.12
CA ARG A 99 20.25 -10.20 -19.55
C ARG A 99 21.75 -10.44 -19.79
N PRO A 100 22.21 -11.68 -20.07
CA PRO A 100 23.54 -11.86 -20.64
C PRO A 100 23.54 -11.20 -22.02
N ARG A 101 24.52 -10.32 -22.24
CA ARG A 101 24.85 -9.83 -23.57
C ARG A 101 25.26 -11.03 -24.42
N GLU A 102 24.37 -11.48 -25.30
CA GLU A 102 24.81 -12.16 -26.52
C GLU A 102 25.67 -11.15 -27.30
N ARG A 103 26.98 -11.24 -27.11
CA ARG A 103 27.95 -10.61 -27.99
C ARG A 103 28.98 -11.65 -28.39
N ARG A 104 28.74 -12.12 -29.61
CA ARG A 104 29.66 -12.66 -30.62
C ARG A 104 30.07 -14.12 -30.46
#